data_AF-A0A0F9UW88-F1
#
_entry.id   AF-A0A0F9UW88-F1
#
_cell.length_a   1.000
_cell.length_b   1.000
_cell.length_c   1.000
_cell.angle_alpha   90.00
_cell.angle_beta   90.00
_cell.angle_gamma   90.00
#
_symmetry.space_group_name_H-M   'P 1'
#
loop_
_entity.id
_entity.type
_entity.pdbx_description
1 polymer ?
#
loop_
_entity_poly.entity_id
_entity_poly.type
_entity_poly.pdbx_seq_one_letter_code
_entity_poly.pdbx_strand_id
1 'polypeptide(L)' 'MAYPTMEQVEQANQIQLARWYRFLESPGTEAIDKSNFDEVLREQVKIQARLLERFESFGGWNPTLSKQVGW' A
#
# COMPACT_ATOMS: atom_id res chain seq x y z
N MET A 1 9.57 1.16 -3.67
CA MET A 1 9.25 1.27 -2.23
C MET A 1 8.95 -0.14 -1.74
N ALA A 2 9.43 -0.58 -0.57
CA ALA A 2 9.13 -1.93 -0.08
C ALA A 2 7.67 -2.05 0.38
N TYR A 3 7.09 -3.25 0.28
CA TYR A 3 5.75 -3.54 0.76
C TYR A 3 5.67 -3.37 2.28
N PRO A 4 4.67 -2.64 2.83
CA PRO A 4 4.52 -2.52 4.27
C PRO A 4 4.03 -3.83 4.89
N THR A 5 4.22 -4.00 6.19
CA THR A 5 3.57 -5.07 6.95
C THR A 5 2.13 -4.70 7.32
N MET A 6 1.33 -5.69 7.70
CA MET A 6 -0.04 -5.45 8.20
C MET A 6 -0.06 -4.48 9.39
N GLU A 7 0.88 -4.64 10.34
CA GLU A 7 0.99 -3.76 11.51
C GLU A 7 1.32 -2.31 11.11
N GLN A 8 2.24 -2.14 10.15
CA GLN A 8 2.58 -0.81 9.64
C GLN A 8 1.37 -0.13 8.98
N VAL A 9 0.53 -0.88 8.26
CA VAL A 9 -0.71 -0.36 7.68
C VAL A 9 -1.68 0.11 8.77
N GLU A 10 -1.81 -0.64 9.87
CA GLU A 10 -2.71 -0.28 10.98
C GLU A 10 -2.25 0.96 11.75
N GLN A 11 -0.94 1.18 11.86
CA GLN A 11 -0.38 2.31 12.60
C GLN A 11 -0.16 3.54 11.71
N ALA A 12 -0.26 3.39 10.39
CA ALA A 12 0.00 4.47 9.44
C ALA A 12 -1.08 5.57 9.50
N ASN A 13 -0.61 6.81 9.38
CA ASN A 13 -1.47 7.96 9.17
C ASN A 13 -1.88 8.09 7.69
N GLN A 14 -2.85 8.97 7.41
CA GLN A 14 -3.38 9.18 6.07
C GLN A 14 -2.31 9.54 5.03
N ILE A 15 -1.29 10.32 5.38
CA ILE A 15 -0.21 10.71 4.45
C ILE A 15 0.64 9.49 4.07
N GLN A 16 0.98 8.65 5.04
CA GLN A 16 1.75 7.44 4.78
C GLN A 16 0.96 6.43 3.94
N LEU A 17 -0.34 6.24 4.25
CA LEU A 17 -1.25 5.42 3.46
C LEU A 17 -1.37 5.94 2.01
N ALA A 18 -1.47 7.26 1.84
CA ALA A 18 -1.53 7.91 0.53
C ALA A 18 -0.25 7.73 -0.29
N ARG A 19 0.93 7.79 0.36
CA ARG A 19 2.22 7.52 -0.29
C ARG A 19 2.30 6.09 -0.80
N TRP A 20 1.89 5.11 0.00
CA TRP A 20 1.84 3.73 -0.43
C TRP A 20 0.79 3.53 -1.54
N TYR A 21 -0.42 4.08 -1.39
CA TYR A 21 -1.44 4.02 -2.46
C TYR A 21 -0.87 4.43 -3.81
N ARG A 22 -0.03 5.47 -3.82
CA ARG A 22 0.47 6.08 -5.06
C ARG A 22 1.73 5.42 -5.63
N PHE A 23 2.67 5.06 -4.77
CA PHE A 23 4.03 4.68 -5.18
C PHE A 23 4.39 3.23 -4.87
N LEU A 24 3.50 2.48 -4.24
CA LEU A 24 3.73 1.06 -4.01
C LEU A 24 3.56 0.30 -5.32
N GLU A 25 4.49 -0.62 -5.57
CA GLU A 25 4.40 -1.51 -6.72
C GLU A 25 3.21 -2.47 -6.56
N SER A 26 2.80 -3.09 -7.66
CA SER A 26 1.75 -4.09 -7.62
C SER A 26 2.19 -5.29 -6.76
N PRO A 27 1.28 -5.92 -6.01
CA PRO A 27 1.57 -7.13 -5.25
C PRO A 27 2.32 -8.18 -6.08
N GLY A 28 3.31 -8.84 -5.48
CA GLY A 28 4.11 -9.88 -6.11
C GLY A 28 5.23 -9.39 -7.03
N THR A 29 5.32 -8.08 -7.34
CA THR A 29 6.34 -7.54 -8.27
C THR A 29 7.77 -7.92 -7.85
N GLU A 30 8.09 -7.86 -6.56
CA GLU A 30 9.43 -8.20 -6.05
C GLU A 30 9.75 -9.71 -6.08
N ALA A 31 8.74 -10.55 -6.30
CA ALA A 31 8.85 -12.01 -6.31
C ALA A 31 8.66 -12.61 -7.71
N ILE A 32 8.61 -11.77 -8.75
CA ILE A 32 8.64 -12.25 -10.15
C ILE A 32 9.88 -13.13 -10.33
N ASP A 33 9.70 -14.27 -11.02
CA ASP A 33 10.70 -15.31 -11.26
C ASP A 33 11.26 -16.02 -10.01
N LYS A 34 10.67 -15.81 -8.83
CA LYS A 34 11.02 -16.54 -7.61
C LYS A 34 10.06 -17.70 -7.35
N SER A 35 10.56 -18.76 -6.71
CA SER A 35 9.77 -19.96 -6.40
C SER A 35 8.61 -19.72 -5.42
N ASN A 36 8.63 -18.61 -4.68
CA ASN A 36 7.61 -18.24 -3.69
C ASN A 36 6.65 -17.14 -4.18
N PHE A 37 6.57 -16.87 -5.49
CA PHE A 37 5.72 -15.82 -6.06
C PHE A 37 4.27 -15.87 -5.55
N ASP A 38 3.63 -17.05 -5.59
CA ASP A 38 2.22 -17.19 -5.18
C ASP A 38 1.97 -16.91 -3.70
N GLU A 39 2.97 -17.17 -2.85
CA GLU A 39 2.90 -16.86 -1.42
C GLU A 39 2.98 -15.35 -1.22
N VAL A 40 4.02 -14.71 -1.78
CA VAL A 40 4.22 -13.26 -1.68
C VAL A 40 3.04 -12.49 -2.27
N LEU A 41 2.55 -12.90 -3.44
CA LEU A 41 1.39 -12.29 -4.08
C LEU A 41 0.18 -12.33 -3.14
N ARG A 42 -0.14 -13.48 -2.56
CA ARG A 42 -1.30 -13.64 -1.67
C ARG A 42 -1.18 -12.81 -0.39
N GLU A 43 0.01 -12.72 0.20
CA GLU A 43 0.23 -11.89 1.38
C GLU A 43 0.10 -10.40 1.05
N GLN A 44 0.76 -9.94 -0.01
CA GLN A 44 0.76 -8.54 -0.41
C GLN A 44 -0.63 -8.08 -0.87
N VAL A 45 -1.42 -8.92 -1.55
CA VAL A 45 -2.80 -8.60 -1.90
C VAL A 45 -3.64 -8.30 -0.65
N LYS A 46 -3.49 -9.08 0.43
CA LYS A 46 -4.22 -8.83 1.70
C LYS A 46 -3.81 -7.50 2.31
N ILE A 47 -2.52 -7.20 2.30
CA ILE A 47 -1.98 -5.94 2.82
C ILE A 47 -2.47 -4.76 1.97
N GLN A 48 -2.47 -4.90 0.64
CA GLN A 48 -2.99 -3.86 -0.26
C GLN A 48 -4.46 -3.57 0.02
N ALA A 49 -5.28 -4.62 0.09
CA ALA A 49 -6.71 -4.47 0.34
C ALA A 49 -6.95 -3.71 1.65
N ARG A 50 -6.22 -4.10 2.71
CA ARG A 50 -6.35 -3.43 4.00
C ARG A 50 -5.88 -1.98 3.98
N LEU A 51 -4.79 -1.70 3.25
CA LEU A 51 -4.28 -0.35 3.06
C LEU A 51 -5.30 0.54 2.37
N LEU A 52 -5.94 0.05 1.31
CA LEU A 52 -6.99 0.76 0.58
C LEU A 52 -8.19 1.04 1.49
N GLU A 53 -8.69 0.04 2.22
CA GLU A 53 -9.78 0.22 3.18
C GLU A 53 -9.47 1.31 4.21
N ARG A 54 -8.27 1.27 4.80
CA ARG A 54 -7.86 2.27 5.78
C ARG A 54 -7.74 3.65 5.15
N PHE A 55 -7.15 3.74 3.97
CA PHE A 55 -7.03 4.99 3.25
C PHE A 55 -8.40 5.63 2.96
N GLU A 56 -9.37 4.83 2.50
CA GLU A 56 -10.75 5.28 2.29
C GLU A 56 -11.44 5.68 3.60
N SER A 57 -11.21 4.95 4.71
CA SER A 57 -11.75 5.32 6.02
C SER A 57 -11.23 6.66 6.56
N PHE A 58 -10.07 7.12 6.09
CA PHE A 58 -9.53 8.46 6.37
C PHE A 58 -10.06 9.53 5.39
N GLY A 59 -10.99 9.19 4.50
CA GLY A 59 -11.58 10.08 3.52
C GLY A 59 -10.86 10.09 2.16
N GLY A 60 -9.95 9.14 1.93
CA GLY A 60 -9.31 8.94 0.63
C GLY A 60 -8.49 10.14 0.15
N TRP A 61 -8.44 10.31 -1.18
CA TRP A 61 -7.72 11.42 -1.81
C TRP A 61 -8.50 12.73 -1.73
N ASN A 62 -7.78 13.80 -1.40
CA ASN A 62 -8.26 15.17 -1.54
C ASN A 62 -7.15 16.08 -2.11
N PRO A 63 -7.49 17.28 -2.63
CA PRO A 63 -6.50 18.15 -3.27
C PRO A 63 -5.32 18.55 -2.38
N THR A 64 -5.54 18.74 -1.08
CA THR A 64 -4.48 19.09 -0.12
C THR A 64 -3.50 17.94 0.05
N LEU A 65 -4.04 16.73 0.26
CA LEU A 65 -3.25 15.52 0.42
C LEU A 65 -2.47 15.17 -0.85
N SER A 66 -3.10 15.30 -2.02
CA SER A 66 -2.43 15.07 -3.31
C SER A 66 -1.25 16.03 -3.51
N LYS A 67 -1.40 17.32 -3.19
CA LYS A 67 -0.29 18.28 -3.22
C LYS A 67 0.83 17.94 -2.24
N GLN A 68 0.48 17.45 -1.05
CA GLN A 68 1.45 17.08 -0.03
C GLN A 68 2.24 15.81 -0.37
N VAL A 69 1.59 14.83 -1.01
CA VAL A 69 2.24 13.57 -1.41
C VAL A 69 3.04 13.75 -2.70
N GLY A 70 2.58 14.59 -3.62
CA GLY A 70 3.20 14.79 -4.92
C GLY A 70 2.71 13.80 -5.99
N TRP A 71 3.28 13.95 -7.19
CA TRP A 71 2.96 13.13 -8.36
C TRP A 71 3.88 11.93 -8.48
#